data_AF-A0A226DXP2-F1
#
_entry.id   AF-A0A226DXP2-F1
#
_cell.length_a   1.000
_cell.length_b   1.000
_cell.length_c   1.000
_cell.angle_alpha   90.00
_cell.angle_beta   90.00
_cell.angle_gamma   90.00
#
_symmetry.space_group_name_H-M   'P 1'
#
loop_
_entity.id
_entity.type
_entity.pdbx_description
1 polymer ?
#
loop_
_entity_poly.entity_id
_entity_poly.type
_entity_poly.pdbx_seq_one_letter_code
_entity_poly.pdbx_strand_id
1 'polypeptide(L)'
;MLTRCDKPFQGYSRSNSYPRKCPTLLYRKFQEWNLMINFEFSQLYPEEENNFLNSWQIWTKQILQEAKYINKSPALLKFLTENCGEWDEAIGALFTLLHLIPPTAQGKAKRNRCNIEDAKTRLEGTPLQSILDTWKGDVKQPNLLCLGSDKNSLDNFFIICDRLLLPLAARNSTEAIDSLFKSHYVFGTEYDVSLRGLWKFIQVYIFKLDPEEPNLPMKVKQVFNQLNRGINQPQKNV
;
A
#
# COMPACT_ATOMS: atom_id res chain seq x y z
N MET A 1 29.91 1.04 -17.80
CA MET A 1 29.63 2.49 -18.02
C MET A 1 28.39 2.58 -18.88
N LEU A 2 27.22 2.72 -18.26
CA LEU A 2 25.97 3.03 -18.95
C LEU A 2 25.46 4.35 -18.37
N THR A 3 25.30 5.31 -19.25
CA THR A 3 25.05 6.73 -19.03
C THR A 3 23.63 6.98 -18.49
N ARG A 4 23.55 7.84 -17.46
CA ARG A 4 22.32 8.48 -16.96
C ARG A 4 21.57 9.18 -18.10
N CYS A 5 20.28 8.91 -18.22
CA CYS A 5 19.35 9.76 -18.95
C CYS A 5 18.41 10.43 -17.95
N ASP A 6 18.79 11.64 -17.54
CA ASP A 6 17.90 12.59 -16.87
C ASP A 6 16.95 13.20 -17.92
N LYS A 7 15.63 12.98 -17.78
CA LYS A 7 14.55 13.98 -18.01
C LYS A 7 13.13 13.37 -17.88
N PRO A 8 12.12 14.20 -17.53
CA PRO A 8 10.84 13.76 -16.96
C PRO A 8 9.85 13.25 -18.01
N PHE A 9 9.06 12.23 -17.62
CA PHE A 9 8.02 11.59 -18.43
C PHE A 9 6.91 12.59 -18.82
N GLN A 10 6.81 12.89 -20.12
CA GLN A 10 5.63 13.48 -20.76
C GLN A 10 5.01 12.48 -21.74
N GLY A 11 3.67 12.46 -21.73
CA GLY A 11 2.71 11.63 -22.47
C GLY A 11 3.14 10.85 -23.71
N TYR A 12 2.70 9.59 -23.77
CA TYR A 12 2.69 8.80 -25.00
C TYR A 12 1.27 8.33 -25.34
N SER A 13 0.81 8.68 -26.55
CA SER A 13 -0.37 8.13 -27.21
C SER A 13 0.03 7.17 -28.33
N ARG A 14 -0.58 5.97 -28.26
CA ARG A 14 -0.80 4.84 -29.21
C ARG A 14 -0.16 4.89 -30.62
N SER A 15 0.46 3.76 -31.01
CA SER A 15 -0.15 2.74 -31.90
C SER A 15 0.84 1.64 -32.32
N ASN A 16 0.52 0.35 -32.13
CA ASN A 16 0.61 -0.69 -33.16
C ASN A 16 0.11 -2.06 -32.66
N SER A 17 -0.57 -2.75 -33.57
CA SER A 17 -1.33 -3.99 -33.42
C SER A 17 -0.47 -5.25 -33.59
N TYR A 18 -0.58 -6.20 -32.65
CA TYR A 18 -0.21 -7.62 -32.83
C TYR A 18 -1.21 -8.53 -32.08
N PRO A 19 -1.46 -9.76 -32.58
CA PRO A 19 -2.61 -10.57 -32.17
C PRO A 19 -2.44 -11.15 -30.76
N ARG A 20 -3.49 -11.00 -29.95
CA ARG A 20 -3.58 -11.51 -28.57
C ARG A 20 -3.68 -13.04 -28.57
N LYS A 21 -2.56 -13.72 -28.31
CA LYS A 21 -2.60 -15.04 -27.68
C LYS A 21 -2.56 -14.83 -26.17
N CYS A 22 -3.62 -15.24 -25.47
CA CYS A 22 -3.72 -15.20 -24.03
C CYS A 22 -2.51 -15.92 -23.40
N PRO A 23 -1.67 -15.25 -22.60
CA PRO A 23 -0.48 -15.86 -22.00
C PRO A 23 -0.75 -16.90 -20.90
N THR A 24 -2.00 -17.30 -20.67
CA THR A 24 -2.42 -18.08 -19.49
C THR A 24 -2.00 -19.56 -19.49
N LEU A 25 -1.19 -20.02 -20.46
CA LEU A 25 -0.71 -21.41 -20.53
C LEU A 25 0.79 -21.61 -20.34
N LEU A 26 1.54 -20.55 -20.05
CA LEU A 26 2.96 -20.67 -19.69
C LEU A 26 3.09 -19.99 -18.34
N TYR A 27 3.17 -20.74 -17.24
CA TYR A 27 4.20 -20.54 -16.22
C TYR A 27 3.97 -21.34 -14.92
N ARG A 28 4.95 -22.21 -14.67
CA ARG A 28 5.34 -22.76 -13.36
C ARG A 28 5.97 -21.69 -12.43
N LYS A 29 5.99 -20.41 -12.87
CA LYS A 29 6.67 -19.23 -12.29
C LYS A 29 5.86 -18.44 -11.25
N PHE A 30 4.85 -19.03 -10.63
CA PHE A 30 3.99 -18.28 -9.70
C PHE A 30 4.78 -17.76 -8.47
N GLN A 31 5.77 -18.50 -7.96
CA GLN A 31 6.64 -18.04 -6.87
C GLN A 31 7.68 -16.98 -7.29
N GLU A 32 7.93 -16.79 -8.59
CA GLU A 32 8.97 -15.87 -9.06
C GLU A 32 8.52 -14.41 -8.99
N TRP A 33 7.21 -14.12 -8.91
CA TRP A 33 6.71 -12.75 -8.90
C TRP A 33 7.15 -11.98 -7.66
N ASN A 34 7.08 -12.60 -6.47
CA ASN A 34 7.60 -11.97 -5.25
C ASN A 34 9.10 -11.69 -5.33
N LEU A 35 9.87 -12.66 -5.83
CA LEU A 35 11.31 -12.53 -5.99
C LEU A 35 11.65 -11.44 -7.01
N MET A 36 10.92 -11.38 -8.12
CA MET A 36 11.10 -10.39 -9.17
C MET A 36 10.75 -8.99 -8.68
N ILE A 37 9.62 -8.80 -7.98
CA ILE A 37 9.25 -7.50 -7.43
C ILE A 37 10.33 -7.00 -6.47
N ASN A 38 10.78 -7.84 -5.54
CA ASN A 38 11.81 -7.45 -4.58
C ASN A 38 13.17 -7.20 -5.25
N PHE A 39 13.57 -8.05 -6.20
CA PHE A 39 14.81 -7.88 -6.94
C PHE A 39 14.82 -6.62 -7.80
N GLU A 40 13.80 -6.39 -8.62
CA GLU A 40 13.73 -5.19 -9.47
C GLU A 40 13.70 -3.92 -8.61
N PHE A 41 12.97 -3.94 -7.48
CA PHE A 41 12.98 -2.82 -6.55
C PHE A 41 14.37 -2.56 -5.93
N SER A 42 15.12 -3.61 -5.58
CA SER A 42 16.48 -3.46 -5.05
C SER A 42 17.45 -2.88 -6.07
N GLN A 43 17.21 -3.09 -7.37
CA GLN A 43 18.01 -2.45 -8.41
C GLN A 43 17.69 -0.96 -8.54
N LEU A 44 16.44 -0.55 -8.25
CA LEU A 44 16.02 0.85 -8.29
C LEU A 44 16.45 1.63 -7.03
N TYR A 45 16.33 1.00 -5.85
CA TYR A 45 16.54 1.62 -4.53
C TYR A 45 17.32 0.69 -3.59
N PRO A 46 18.62 0.44 -3.86
CA PRO A 46 19.42 -0.53 -3.12
C PRO A 46 19.67 -0.13 -1.65
N GLU A 47 19.62 1.14 -1.31
CA GLU A 47 19.83 1.61 0.07
C GLU A 47 18.54 1.57 0.90
N GLU A 48 17.38 1.60 0.24
CA GLU A 48 16.07 1.73 0.87
C GLU A 48 15.21 0.47 0.80
N GLU A 49 15.63 -0.57 0.08
CA GLU A 49 14.85 -1.81 -0.16
C GLU A 49 14.30 -2.47 1.11
N ASN A 50 15.01 -2.35 2.23
CA ASN A 50 14.66 -2.96 3.51
C ASN A 50 14.11 -1.97 4.54
N ASN A 51 14.00 -0.67 4.20
CA ASN A 51 13.60 0.36 5.17
C ASN A 51 12.21 0.10 5.77
N PHE A 52 11.27 -0.39 4.95
CA PHE A 52 9.95 -0.75 5.43
C PHE A 52 10.00 -1.93 6.39
N LEU A 53 10.59 -3.05 5.98
CA LEU A 53 10.70 -4.25 6.84
C LEU A 53 11.41 -3.96 8.17
N ASN A 54 12.43 -3.11 8.13
CA ASN A 54 13.22 -2.74 9.32
C ASN A 54 12.48 -1.82 10.29
N SER A 55 11.49 -1.05 9.83
CA SER A 55 10.85 0.01 10.63
C SER A 55 9.35 -0.17 10.86
N TRP A 56 8.67 -0.99 10.04
CA TRP A 56 7.21 -1.08 10.06
C TRP A 56 6.68 -1.54 11.42
N GLN A 57 7.36 -2.46 12.11
CA GLN A 57 6.92 -2.89 13.45
C GLN A 57 6.91 -1.73 14.47
N ILE A 58 7.89 -0.82 14.38
CA ILE A 58 7.96 0.38 15.25
C ILE A 58 6.80 1.31 14.89
N TRP A 59 6.59 1.54 13.59
CA TRP A 59 5.48 2.36 13.09
C TRP A 59 4.12 1.81 13.46
N THR A 60 3.91 0.49 13.36
CA THR A 60 2.68 -0.21 13.74
C THR A 60 2.31 0.10 15.19
N LYS A 61 3.24 -0.13 16.12
CA LYS A 61 3.03 0.18 17.54
C LYS A 61 2.71 1.66 17.74
N GLN A 62 3.49 2.54 17.11
CA GLN A 62 3.31 3.98 17.22
C GLN A 62 1.94 4.45 16.70
N ILE A 63 1.55 3.97 15.51
CA ILE A 63 0.29 4.31 14.86
C ILE A 63 -0.88 3.88 15.73
N LEU A 64 -0.88 2.63 16.20
CA LEU A 64 -1.98 2.08 17.01
C LEU A 64 -2.11 2.78 18.37
N GLN A 65 -1.00 3.16 19.00
CA GLN A 65 -1.00 3.86 20.29
C GLN A 65 -1.44 5.32 20.18
N GLU A 66 -0.93 6.05 19.18
CA GLU A 66 -1.13 7.50 19.07
C GLU A 66 -2.36 7.91 18.26
N ALA A 67 -2.91 7.03 17.41
CA ALA A 67 -3.99 7.39 16.49
C ALA A 67 -5.18 8.05 17.17
N LYS A 68 -5.58 7.56 18.35
CA LYS A 68 -6.69 8.11 19.16
C LYS A 68 -6.46 9.55 19.65
N TYR A 69 -5.20 9.95 19.81
CA TYR A 69 -4.83 11.32 20.21
C TYR A 69 -4.67 12.25 18.99
N ILE A 70 -4.28 11.68 17.85
CA ILE A 70 -4.11 12.42 16.59
C ILE A 70 -5.45 12.80 15.96
N ASN A 71 -6.41 11.88 15.96
CA ASN A 71 -7.73 12.10 15.37
C ASN A 71 -8.82 11.52 16.29
N LYS A 72 -9.72 12.38 16.76
CA LYS A 72 -10.82 11.99 17.66
C LYS A 72 -12.13 11.71 16.91
N SER A 73 -12.06 11.45 15.60
CA SER A 73 -13.26 11.14 14.82
C SER A 73 -13.95 9.88 15.37
N PRO A 74 -15.30 9.86 15.48
CA PRO A 74 -16.03 8.69 15.96
C PRO A 74 -15.72 7.43 15.15
N ALA A 75 -15.51 7.57 13.83
CA ALA A 75 -15.19 6.45 12.95
C ALA A 75 -13.85 5.78 13.30
N LEU A 76 -12.80 6.57 13.57
CA LEU A 76 -11.50 6.03 13.98
C LEU A 76 -11.59 5.40 15.38
N LEU A 77 -12.24 6.06 16.34
CA LEU A 77 -12.36 5.53 17.69
C LEU A 77 -13.16 4.21 17.71
N LYS A 78 -14.23 4.13 16.93
CA LYS A 78 -14.99 2.89 16.74
C LYS A 78 -14.12 1.80 16.09
N PHE A 79 -13.34 2.16 15.06
CA PHE A 79 -12.42 1.21 14.43
C PHE A 79 -11.40 0.68 15.43
N LEU A 80 -10.71 1.54 16.17
CA LEU A 80 -9.68 1.16 17.15
C LEU A 80 -10.24 0.27 18.28
N THR A 81 -11.43 0.58 18.80
CA THR A 81 -12.00 -0.15 19.95
C THR A 81 -12.67 -1.46 19.55
N GLU A 82 -13.38 -1.48 18.42
CA GLU A 82 -14.27 -2.61 18.09
C GLU A 82 -13.76 -3.49 16.95
N ASN A 83 -12.98 -2.95 16.02
CA ASN A 83 -12.67 -3.65 14.76
C ASN A 83 -11.17 -3.90 14.57
N CYS A 84 -10.29 -3.05 15.09
CA CYS A 84 -8.85 -3.12 14.84
C CYS A 84 -8.25 -4.43 15.37
N GLY A 85 -8.73 -4.94 16.50
CA GLY A 85 -8.29 -6.22 17.07
C GLY A 85 -8.78 -7.45 16.31
N GLU A 86 -9.69 -7.30 15.34
CA GLU A 86 -10.06 -8.39 14.43
C GLU A 86 -9.00 -8.61 13.34
N TRP A 87 -8.15 -7.61 13.08
CA TRP A 87 -7.18 -7.62 12.00
C TRP A 87 -5.79 -7.94 12.49
N ASP A 88 -5.00 -8.57 11.63
CA ASP A 88 -3.55 -8.69 11.81
C ASP A 88 -2.95 -7.29 12.10
N GLU A 89 -2.00 -7.21 13.02
CA GLU A 89 -1.50 -5.94 13.56
C GLU A 89 -0.97 -5.00 12.46
N ALA A 90 -0.30 -5.56 11.43
CA ALA A 90 0.24 -4.77 10.33
C ALA A 90 -0.87 -4.23 9.41
N ILE A 91 -1.90 -5.04 9.12
CA ILE A 91 -3.08 -4.61 8.36
C ILE A 91 -3.89 -3.58 9.17
N GLY A 92 -4.09 -3.83 10.46
CA GLY A 92 -4.75 -2.92 11.39
C GLY A 92 -4.07 -1.55 11.47
N ALA A 93 -2.73 -1.51 11.51
CA ALA A 93 -1.97 -0.26 11.44
C ALA A 93 -2.12 0.44 10.08
N LEU A 94 -2.11 -0.28 8.96
CA LEU A 94 -2.34 0.29 7.64
C LEU A 94 -3.74 0.92 7.53
N PHE A 95 -4.77 0.25 8.01
CA PHE A 95 -6.14 0.79 8.07
C PHE A 95 -6.27 1.97 9.04
N THR A 96 -5.58 1.90 10.17
CA THR A 96 -5.51 3.04 11.10
C THR A 96 -4.88 4.26 10.44
N LEU A 97 -3.79 4.07 9.68
CA LEU A 97 -3.15 5.14 8.92
C LEU A 97 -4.07 5.72 7.85
N LEU A 98 -4.88 4.88 7.19
CA LEU A 98 -5.93 5.32 6.27
C LEU A 98 -7.02 6.16 6.96
N HIS A 99 -7.39 5.85 8.21
CA HIS A 99 -8.27 6.70 9.01
C HIS A 99 -7.62 8.05 9.42
N LEU A 100 -6.30 8.08 9.61
CA LEU A 100 -5.55 9.30 9.91
C LEU A 100 -5.36 10.18 8.67
N ILE A 101 -5.19 9.55 7.50
CA ILE A 101 -5.00 10.17 6.20
C ILE A 101 -6.17 9.74 5.30
N PRO A 102 -7.38 10.27 5.55
CA PRO A 102 -8.58 9.80 4.87
C PRO A 102 -8.48 10.00 3.35
N PRO A 103 -9.19 9.16 2.58
CA PRO A 103 -9.24 9.30 1.14
C PRO A 103 -9.58 10.72 0.70
N THR A 104 -8.78 11.27 -0.21
CA THR A 104 -9.01 12.66 -0.65
C THR A 104 -10.31 12.70 -1.46
N ALA A 105 -11.35 13.33 -0.89
CA ALA A 105 -12.62 13.49 -1.60
C ALA A 105 -12.40 14.41 -2.80
N GLN A 106 -12.68 13.91 -4.01
CA GLN A 106 -12.72 14.74 -5.21
C GLN A 106 -13.68 15.92 -4.96
N GLY A 107 -13.18 17.15 -5.15
CA GLY A 107 -13.97 18.36 -5.00
C GLY A 107 -15.22 18.36 -5.87
N LYS A 108 -16.31 18.94 -5.36
CA LYS A 108 -17.63 19.31 -5.95
C LYS A 108 -18.34 18.38 -6.97
N ALA A 109 -17.74 17.33 -7.50
CA ALA A 109 -18.39 16.30 -8.31
C ALA A 109 -18.90 15.19 -7.37
N LYS A 110 -20.15 15.33 -6.96
CA LYS A 110 -20.91 14.50 -6.00
C LYS A 110 -21.04 12.99 -6.33
N ARG A 111 -20.26 12.43 -7.27
CA ARG A 111 -20.59 11.11 -7.85
C ARG A 111 -19.78 9.90 -7.38
N ASN A 112 -18.59 10.04 -6.80
CA ASN A 112 -17.80 8.88 -6.32
C ASN A 112 -16.90 9.27 -5.13
N ARG A 113 -17.46 9.43 -3.92
CA ARG A 113 -16.64 9.47 -2.70
C ARG A 113 -16.22 8.03 -2.38
N CYS A 114 -14.94 7.71 -2.53
CA CYS A 114 -14.37 6.49 -1.96
C CYS A 114 -14.43 6.63 -0.43
N ASN A 115 -15.34 5.91 0.22
CA ASN A 115 -15.41 5.87 1.67
C ASN A 115 -14.29 4.96 2.22
N ILE A 116 -14.09 4.93 3.54
CA ILE A 116 -12.99 4.16 4.15
C ILE A 116 -13.15 2.66 3.90
N GLU A 117 -14.37 2.13 3.83
CA GLU A 117 -14.63 0.73 3.51
C GLU A 117 -14.35 0.43 2.02
N ASP A 118 -14.68 1.36 1.12
CA ASP A 118 -14.29 1.27 -0.29
C ASP A 118 -12.78 1.35 -0.49
N ALA A 119 -12.06 2.01 0.43
CA ALA A 119 -10.60 2.10 0.41
C ALA A 119 -9.96 0.84 1.04
N LYS A 120 -10.55 0.28 2.10
CA LYS A 120 -10.15 -1.03 2.65
C LYS A 120 -10.31 -2.14 1.63
N THR A 121 -11.42 -2.18 0.89
CA THR A 121 -11.64 -3.17 -0.20
C THR A 121 -10.70 -3.00 -1.40
N ARG A 122 -10.04 -1.84 -1.54
CA ARG A 122 -8.94 -1.65 -2.49
C ARG A 122 -7.60 -2.10 -1.91
N LEU A 123 -7.45 -2.13 -0.59
CA LEU A 123 -6.26 -2.66 0.07
C LEU A 123 -6.34 -4.18 0.28
N GLU A 124 -7.55 -4.74 0.37
CA GLU A 124 -7.80 -6.16 0.62
C GLU A 124 -9.00 -6.68 -0.19
N GLY A 125 -8.76 -7.65 -1.08
CA GLY A 125 -9.82 -8.35 -1.80
C GLY A 125 -10.57 -9.41 -0.94
N THR A 126 -11.84 -9.68 -1.25
CA THR A 126 -12.65 -10.79 -0.68
C THR A 126 -12.71 -11.99 -1.66
N PRO A 127 -13.15 -13.22 -1.33
CA PRO A 127 -12.68 -14.45 -1.99
C PRO A 127 -12.56 -14.43 -3.53
N LEU A 128 -11.35 -14.77 -4.01
CA LEU A 128 -10.85 -15.04 -5.38
C LEU A 128 -11.84 -14.96 -6.57
N GLN A 129 -12.95 -15.70 -6.54
CA GLN A 129 -13.92 -15.74 -7.65
C GLN A 129 -14.75 -14.47 -7.74
N SER A 130 -15.21 -13.95 -6.59
CA SER A 130 -15.97 -12.69 -6.52
C SER A 130 -15.14 -11.51 -7.03
N ILE A 131 -13.84 -11.44 -6.68
CA ILE A 131 -12.99 -10.33 -7.13
C ILE A 131 -12.86 -10.33 -8.65
N LEU A 132 -12.55 -11.46 -9.28
CA LEU A 132 -12.35 -11.51 -10.74
C LEU A 132 -13.64 -11.20 -11.50
N ASP A 133 -14.79 -11.64 -10.97
CA ASP A 133 -16.10 -11.43 -11.59
C ASP A 133 -16.67 -10.02 -11.32
N THR A 134 -16.28 -9.37 -10.21
CA THR A 134 -16.73 -8.01 -9.85
C THR A 134 -15.67 -6.92 -10.11
N TRP A 135 -14.49 -7.28 -10.63
CA TRP A 135 -13.41 -6.34 -10.89
C TRP A 135 -13.82 -5.34 -11.97
N LYS A 136 -14.12 -4.12 -11.52
CA LYS A 136 -14.39 -3.01 -12.43
C LYS A 136 -13.12 -2.75 -13.24
N GLY A 137 -13.24 -2.74 -14.56
CA GLY A 137 -12.11 -2.65 -15.50
C GLY A 137 -11.24 -1.39 -15.37
N ASP A 138 -11.65 -0.44 -14.53
CA ASP A 138 -10.94 0.82 -14.28
C ASP A 138 -9.92 0.71 -13.12
N VAL A 139 -9.91 -0.40 -12.36
CA VAL A 139 -8.94 -0.61 -11.28
C VAL A 139 -7.63 -1.13 -11.88
N LYS A 140 -6.65 -0.22 -12.01
CA LYS A 140 -5.31 -0.45 -12.58
C LYS A 140 -4.20 -0.55 -11.53
N GLN A 141 -4.57 -0.50 -10.25
CA GLN A 141 -3.63 -0.45 -9.14
C GLN A 141 -3.34 -1.86 -8.64
N PRO A 142 -2.09 -2.15 -8.22
CA PRO A 142 -1.84 -3.33 -7.43
C PRO A 142 -2.65 -3.22 -6.13
N ASN A 143 -3.43 -4.25 -5.84
CA ASN A 143 -4.18 -4.37 -4.59
C ASN A 143 -3.70 -5.65 -3.90
N LEU A 144 -3.66 -5.65 -2.57
CA LEU A 144 -3.30 -6.85 -1.82
C LEU A 144 -4.56 -7.70 -1.60
N LEU A 145 -4.40 -9.01 -1.67
CA LEU A 145 -5.39 -9.99 -1.26
C LEU A 145 -4.75 -10.83 -0.17
N CYS A 146 -5.38 -10.83 0.99
CA CYS A 146 -4.97 -11.63 2.14
C CYS A 146 -5.99 -12.76 2.33
N LEU A 147 -5.50 -13.98 2.53
CA LEU A 147 -6.30 -15.13 2.93
C LEU A 147 -5.74 -15.69 4.24
N GLY A 148 -6.61 -16.29 5.03
CA GLY A 148 -6.30 -16.86 6.33
C GLY A 148 -7.51 -17.57 6.93
N SER A 149 -7.34 -18.16 8.11
CA SER A 149 -8.47 -18.74 8.87
C SER A 149 -9.46 -17.65 9.31
N ASP A 150 -8.93 -16.48 9.60
CA ASP A 150 -9.65 -15.28 10.00
C ASP A 150 -8.79 -14.05 9.68
N LYS A 151 -9.35 -12.85 9.90
CA LYS A 151 -8.72 -11.56 9.62
C LYS A 151 -7.46 -11.27 10.45
N ASN A 152 -7.26 -11.97 11.57
CA ASN A 152 -6.11 -11.82 12.46
C ASN A 152 -5.03 -12.88 12.19
N SER A 153 -5.39 -13.99 11.56
CA SER A 153 -4.50 -15.10 11.24
C SER A 153 -4.41 -15.32 9.72
N LEU A 154 -3.68 -14.41 9.06
CA LEU A 154 -3.43 -14.39 7.62
C LEU A 154 -2.18 -15.20 7.25
N ASP A 155 -2.27 -16.03 6.22
CA ASP A 155 -1.20 -16.96 5.83
C ASP A 155 -0.88 -17.01 4.32
N ASN A 156 -1.78 -16.52 3.45
CA ASN A 156 -1.56 -16.48 2.01
C ASN A 156 -1.83 -15.09 1.46
N PHE A 157 -0.91 -14.60 0.62
CA PHE A 157 -0.94 -13.22 0.13
C PHE A 157 -0.78 -13.18 -1.39
N PHE A 158 -1.50 -12.27 -2.05
CA PHE A 158 -1.43 -12.08 -3.49
C PHE A 158 -1.52 -10.60 -3.85
N ILE A 159 -0.83 -10.19 -4.91
CA ILE A 159 -1.05 -8.89 -5.56
C ILE A 159 -1.99 -9.09 -6.73
N ILE A 160 -3.03 -8.27 -6.79
CA ILE A 160 -3.93 -8.18 -7.93
C ILE A 160 -3.56 -6.95 -8.73
N CYS A 161 -3.04 -7.13 -9.94
CA CYS A 161 -2.67 -6.04 -10.84
C CYS A 161 -3.09 -6.39 -12.27
N ASP A 162 -3.73 -5.46 -12.99
CA ASP A 162 -4.24 -5.70 -14.36
C ASP A 162 -5.06 -6.99 -14.53
N ARG A 163 -5.90 -7.32 -13.53
CA ARG A 163 -6.71 -8.56 -13.45
C ARG A 163 -5.89 -9.85 -13.38
N LEU A 164 -4.58 -9.75 -13.14
CA LEU A 164 -3.73 -10.87 -12.83
C LEU A 164 -3.60 -10.99 -11.33
N LEU A 165 -3.71 -12.22 -10.84
CA LEU A 165 -3.41 -12.57 -9.47
C LEU A 165 -1.98 -13.10 -9.40
N LEU A 166 -1.14 -12.41 -8.64
CA LEU A 166 0.28 -12.68 -8.48
C LEU A 166 0.52 -13.15 -7.04
N PRO A 167 0.81 -14.44 -6.80
CA PRO A 167 1.07 -14.92 -5.46
C PRO A 167 2.36 -14.34 -4.90
N LEU A 168 2.32 -14.01 -3.62
CA LEU A 168 3.47 -13.55 -2.87
C LEU A 168 4.02 -14.70 -2.02
N ALA A 169 5.35 -14.81 -1.96
CA ALA A 169 6.04 -15.67 -1.01
C ALA A 169 6.29 -14.95 0.34
N ALA A 170 5.34 -14.08 0.73
CA ALA A 170 5.36 -13.34 1.98
C ALA A 170 4.95 -14.25 3.15
N ARG A 171 5.69 -14.18 4.25
CA ARG A 171 5.46 -15.01 5.45
C ARG A 171 4.47 -14.42 6.42
N ASN A 172 4.19 -13.13 6.28
CA ASN A 172 3.33 -12.35 7.16
C ASN A 172 2.84 -11.10 6.40
N SER A 173 1.87 -10.41 6.97
CA SER A 173 1.27 -9.21 6.38
C SER A 173 2.27 -8.06 6.20
N THR A 174 3.34 -7.98 7.01
CA THR A 174 4.36 -6.92 6.85
C THR A 174 5.13 -7.10 5.52
N GLU A 175 5.58 -8.32 5.23
CA GLU A 175 6.22 -8.65 3.95
C GLU A 175 5.26 -8.48 2.76
N ALA A 176 3.97 -8.74 2.98
CA ALA A 176 2.95 -8.56 1.96
C ALA A 176 2.70 -7.07 1.62
N ILE A 177 2.60 -6.20 2.64
CA ILE A 177 2.46 -4.75 2.45
C ILE A 177 3.72 -4.15 1.79
N ASP A 178 4.90 -4.60 2.20
CA ASP A 178 6.17 -4.22 1.58
C ASP A 178 6.17 -4.53 0.07
N SER A 179 5.82 -5.76 -0.29
CA SER A 179 5.74 -6.20 -1.68
C SER A 179 4.66 -5.46 -2.47
N LEU A 180 3.51 -5.18 -1.84
CA LEU A 180 2.45 -4.36 -2.43
C LEU A 180 2.99 -2.96 -2.80
N PHE A 181 3.68 -2.28 -1.88
CA PHE A 181 4.24 -0.96 -2.15
C PHE A 181 5.27 -1.01 -3.28
N LYS A 182 6.22 -1.95 -3.21
CA LYS A 182 7.28 -2.13 -4.22
C LYS A 182 6.71 -2.36 -5.61
N SER A 183 5.60 -3.09 -5.70
CA SER A 183 4.93 -3.36 -6.98
C SER A 183 4.47 -2.09 -7.72
N HIS A 184 4.19 -0.99 -7.03
CA HIS A 184 3.88 0.27 -7.69
C HIS A 184 5.05 0.78 -8.55
N TYR A 185 6.28 0.64 -8.04
CA TYR A 185 7.48 1.06 -8.75
C TYR A 185 7.87 0.08 -9.85
N VAL A 186 7.86 -1.22 -9.54
CA VAL A 186 8.24 -2.27 -10.50
C VAL A 186 7.28 -2.34 -11.69
N PHE A 187 5.98 -2.17 -11.45
CA PHE A 187 4.97 -2.18 -12.53
C PHE A 187 4.70 -0.79 -13.11
N GLY A 188 5.34 0.26 -12.60
CA GLY A 188 5.15 1.63 -13.09
C GLY A 188 3.70 2.13 -12.97
N THR A 189 3.01 1.76 -11.88
CA THR A 189 1.63 2.18 -11.65
C THR A 189 1.60 3.49 -10.87
N GLU A 190 0.72 4.42 -11.26
CA GLU A 190 0.46 5.62 -10.45
C GLU A 190 -0.19 5.24 -9.10
N TYR A 191 -0.39 6.17 -8.18
CA TYR A 191 -1.22 5.91 -6.99
C TYR A 191 -2.68 6.26 -7.25
N ASP A 192 -3.60 5.42 -6.77
CA ASP A 192 -5.03 5.76 -6.69
C ASP A 192 -5.16 7.13 -6.01
N VAL A 193 -5.90 8.04 -6.63
CA VAL A 193 -6.10 9.40 -6.12
C VAL A 193 -6.62 9.39 -4.68
N SER A 194 -7.45 8.40 -4.34
CA SER A 194 -8.04 8.18 -3.02
C SER A 194 -6.99 7.71 -2.01
N LEU A 195 -6.01 6.90 -2.42
CA LEU A 195 -4.97 6.35 -1.54
C LEU A 195 -3.63 7.11 -1.62
N ARG A 196 -3.53 8.11 -2.49
CA ARG A 196 -2.28 8.86 -2.73
C ARG A 196 -1.65 9.40 -1.46
N GLY A 197 -2.45 9.89 -0.52
CA GLY A 197 -1.94 10.38 0.77
C GLY A 197 -1.31 9.28 1.61
N LEU A 198 -1.94 8.11 1.68
CA LEU A 198 -1.43 6.92 2.37
C LEU A 198 -0.11 6.46 1.74
N TRP A 199 -0.10 6.29 0.42
CA TRP A 199 1.09 5.81 -0.28
C TRP A 199 2.26 6.79 -0.23
N LYS A 200 1.99 8.10 -0.30
CA LYS A 200 3.02 9.11 -0.13
C LYS A 200 3.57 9.17 1.31
N PHE A 201 2.76 8.86 2.33
CA PHE A 201 3.27 8.70 3.70
C PHE A 201 4.27 7.55 3.78
N ILE A 202 3.90 6.38 3.24
CA ILE A 202 4.74 5.18 3.25
C ILE A 202 6.04 5.43 2.45
N GLN A 203 5.92 6.03 1.26
CA GLN A 203 7.04 6.40 0.40
C GLN A 203 8.08 7.27 1.14
N VAL A 204 7.65 8.42 1.66
CA VAL A 204 8.57 9.46 2.16
C VAL A 204 9.06 9.16 3.57
N TYR A 205 8.21 8.61 4.44
CA TYR A 205 8.54 8.51 5.87
C TYR A 205 8.93 7.12 6.34
N ILE A 206 8.53 6.08 5.61
CA ILE A 206 8.80 4.69 6.02
C ILE A 206 9.90 4.11 5.13
N PHE A 207 9.69 4.09 3.81
CA PHE A 207 10.75 3.70 2.87
C PHE A 207 11.84 4.76 2.74
N LYS A 208 11.55 6.03 3.04
CA LYS A 208 12.47 7.17 2.90
C LYS A 208 12.89 7.44 1.45
N LEU A 209 12.01 7.13 0.50
CA LEU A 209 12.17 7.52 -0.90
C LEU A 209 11.75 8.97 -1.07
N ASP A 210 12.46 9.70 -1.93
CA ASP A 210 12.16 11.09 -2.28
C ASP A 210 11.92 11.99 -1.05
N PRO A 211 12.91 12.12 -0.12
CA PRO A 211 12.74 12.86 1.13
C PRO A 211 12.37 14.34 0.92
N GLU A 212 12.65 14.88 -0.26
CA GLU A 212 12.34 16.25 -0.66
C GLU A 212 11.05 16.38 -1.48
N GLU A 213 10.14 15.39 -1.45
CA GLU A 213 8.87 15.39 -2.22
C GLU A 213 8.10 16.72 -2.05
N PRO A 214 8.09 17.58 -3.09
CA PRO A 214 7.58 18.95 -2.95
C PRO A 214 6.05 18.97 -2.80
N ASN A 215 5.35 17.97 -3.32
CA ASN A 215 3.88 17.95 -3.39
C ASN A 215 3.23 17.07 -2.32
N LEU A 216 3.91 16.82 -1.21
CA LEU A 216 3.38 16.00 -0.13
C LEU A 216 2.16 16.70 0.53
N PRO A 217 0.97 16.07 0.59
CA PRO A 217 -0.22 16.70 1.15
C PRO A 217 -0.02 17.18 2.59
N MET A 218 -0.56 18.35 2.95
CA MET A 218 -0.39 18.93 4.29
C MET A 218 -0.83 17.98 5.40
N LYS A 219 -1.92 17.22 5.20
CA LYS A 219 -2.41 16.23 6.16
C LYS A 219 -1.38 15.12 6.42
N VAL A 220 -0.66 14.68 5.39
CA VAL A 220 0.38 13.65 5.48
C VAL A 220 1.54 14.16 6.35
N LYS A 221 2.01 15.39 6.10
CA LYS A 221 3.04 16.05 6.94
C LYS A 221 2.60 16.20 8.40
N GLN A 222 1.35 16.61 8.63
CA GLN A 222 0.80 16.77 9.98
C GLN A 222 0.76 15.45 10.75
N VAL A 223 0.22 14.39 10.13
CA VAL A 223 0.13 13.06 10.74
C VAL A 223 1.52 12.51 11.06
N PHE A 224 2.49 12.67 10.14
CA PHE A 224 3.87 12.27 10.40
C PHE A 224 4.47 13.00 11.60
N ASN A 225 4.36 14.33 11.64
CA ASN A 225 4.91 15.12 12.75
C ASN A 225 4.30 14.75 14.11
N GLN A 226 3.03 14.32 14.14
CA GLN A 226 2.39 13.87 15.37
C GLN A 226 2.83 12.47 15.77
N LEU A 227 2.96 11.53 14.82
CA LEU A 227 3.44 10.18 15.08
C LEU A 227 4.93 10.16 15.47
N ASN A 228 5.78 10.92 14.77
CA ASN A 228 7.22 10.94 14.98
C ASN A 228 7.62 11.50 16.36
N ARG A 229 6.73 12.28 17.01
CA ARG A 229 6.95 12.78 18.38
C ARG A 229 6.99 11.68 19.43
N GLY A 230 6.28 10.56 19.24
CA GLY A 230 6.32 9.47 20.21
C GLY A 230 7.45 8.46 19.93
N ILE A 231 7.90 8.33 18.68
CA ILE A 231 9.07 7.50 18.34
C ILE A 231 10.35 8.05 18.97
N ASN A 232 10.49 9.38 19.04
CA ASN A 232 11.70 10.05 19.57
C ASN A 232 11.61 10.41 21.07
N GLN A 233 10.59 9.95 21.80
CA GLN A 233 10.56 10.12 23.26
C GLN A 233 11.38 9.03 23.95
N PRO A 234 12.36 9.38 24.81
CA PRO A 234 13.05 8.38 25.61
C PRO A 234 12.03 7.68 26.49
N GLN A 235 12.01 6.34 26.45
CA GLN A 235 11.17 5.55 27.33
C GLN A 235 11.47 5.95 28.77
N LYS A 236 10.54 6.63 29.42
CA LYS A 236 10.60 6.87 30.85
C LYS A 236 10.32 5.52 31.51
N ASN A 237 11.39 4.83 31.88
CA ASN A 237 11.35 3.69 32.77
C ASN A 237 10.64 4.15 34.06
N VAL A 238 9.50 3.53 34.36
CA VAL A 238 8.85 3.55 35.68
C VAL A 238 9.13 2.20 36.31
#